data_AF-A0A7V3D4C2-F1
#
_entry.id   AF-A0A7V3D4C2-F1
#
_cell.length_a   1.000
_cell.length_b   1.000
_cell.length_c   1.000
_cell.angle_alpha   90.00
_cell.angle_beta   90.00
_cell.angle_gamma   90.00
#
_symmetry.space_group_name_H-M   'P 1'
#
loop_
_entity.id
_entity.type
_entity.pdbx_description
1 polymer ?
#
loop_
_entity_poly.entity_id
_entity_poly.type
_entity_poly.pdbx_seq_one_letter_code
_entity_poly.pdbx_strand_id
1 'polypeptide(L)'
;GEDHAGEVIRVRSEQMLRLPPLHTVLRGGKRAGVKDVPVTIAARVTEIGTLELYCVAREGNNRWRLEFNVRELVEPAAEEEEEGTPAAGLGDVWPEEQVQSAASLIRSVFSETGSGELKPQELTAALERALDTPRDQWPTGLCRRLWDFLLEVAEMRRLSAAHLNRWYNLAGFVLRPGFGDPADRYRIEQLWKIILAPPRQSAAATARTLLRVPEGGAQQWILWRRVAGGLHAAYQNALWDRLKTTLLPAKGTPKPDPNELAEMWRAAASLERLDARVKEAMGQQLLKVLRRSPVPPYAFWSLTRLGARVLLYGPLNTIVHKQVVENWLDAILPFEPGNPSETLAWALCLAQLARKTGQRALDVDESRQRSVLTVLRRLTVPEDWIVGVEKVIERRGEEQTQLFGDSLPIGLRLASDAPG
;
A
#
# COMPACT_ATOMS: atom_id res chain seq x y z
N GLY A 1 36.32 24.85 -10.25
CA GLY A 1 35.42 24.92 -9.10
C GLY A 1 35.89 26.03 -8.21
N GLU A 2 35.81 27.26 -8.73
CA GLU A 2 36.11 28.51 -8.02
C GLU A 2 34.81 29.29 -7.76
N ASP A 3 33.67 28.64 -7.98
CA ASP A 3 32.36 29.27 -8.02
C ASP A 3 31.95 29.67 -6.60
N HIS A 4 31.65 30.95 -6.40
CA HIS A 4 31.24 31.50 -5.13
C HIS A 4 29.72 31.37 -4.91
N ALA A 5 29.29 31.25 -3.66
CA ALA A 5 27.86 31.20 -3.34
C ALA A 5 27.16 32.49 -3.80
N GLY A 6 26.15 32.35 -4.67
CA GLY A 6 25.42 33.48 -5.26
C GLY A 6 26.03 34.03 -6.56
N GLU A 7 27.13 33.44 -7.03
CA GLU A 7 27.72 33.78 -8.33
C GLU A 7 26.78 33.38 -9.48
N VAL A 8 26.48 34.33 -10.36
CA VAL A 8 25.66 34.08 -11.55
C VAL A 8 26.57 33.61 -12.67
N ILE A 9 26.67 32.29 -12.83
CA ILE A 9 27.46 31.67 -13.89
C ILE A 9 26.63 31.48 -15.18
N ARG A 10 27.25 31.74 -16.33
CA ARG A 10 26.66 31.44 -17.64
C ARG A 10 27.02 30.01 -18.05
N VAL A 11 26.09 29.09 -17.88
CA VAL A 11 26.23 27.70 -18.32
C VAL A 11 25.70 27.57 -19.75
N ARG A 12 26.43 26.88 -20.63
CA ARG A 12 25.96 26.61 -22.01
C ARG A 12 24.79 25.63 -21.95
N SER A 13 23.77 25.81 -22.80
CA SER A 13 22.59 24.94 -22.83
C SER A 13 22.93 23.46 -23.04
N GLU A 14 23.98 23.16 -23.80
CA GLU A 14 24.49 21.80 -24.05
C GLU A 14 25.06 21.12 -22.79
N GLN A 15 25.39 21.90 -21.75
CA GLN A 15 25.89 21.41 -20.46
C GLN A 15 24.74 21.22 -19.44
N MET A 16 23.50 21.49 -19.84
CA MET A 16 22.32 21.36 -18.99
C MET A 16 21.34 20.35 -19.59
N LEU A 17 20.86 19.43 -18.77
CA LEU A 17 19.72 18.59 -19.13
C LEU A 17 18.44 19.38 -18.88
N ARG A 18 17.70 19.73 -19.94
CA ARG A 18 16.40 20.38 -19.79
C ARG A 18 15.38 19.35 -19.30
N LEU A 19 14.92 19.52 -18.07
CA LEU A 19 13.83 18.71 -17.53
C LEU A 19 12.48 19.15 -18.15
N PRO A 20 11.52 18.23 -18.34
CA PRO A 20 10.16 18.58 -18.73
C PRO A 20 9.52 19.56 -17.74
N PRO A 21 8.53 20.36 -18.18
CA PRO A 21 7.86 21.33 -17.32
C PRO A 21 7.24 20.65 -16.10
N LEU A 22 7.49 21.22 -14.93
CA LEU A 22 7.00 20.71 -13.66
C LEU A 22 5.66 21.37 -13.32
N HIS A 23 4.60 20.56 -13.28
CA HIS A 23 3.28 21.01 -12.83
C HIS A 23 3.03 20.51 -11.41
N THR A 24 2.79 21.42 -10.47
CA THR A 24 2.48 21.10 -9.07
C THR A 24 1.33 21.97 -8.58
N VAL A 25 0.46 21.44 -7.74
CA VAL A 25 -0.60 22.21 -7.09
C VAL A 25 -0.17 22.54 -5.67
N LEU A 26 -0.05 23.83 -5.37
CA LEU A 26 0.23 24.29 -4.01
C LEU A 26 -1.08 24.33 -3.22
N ARG A 27 -1.22 23.49 -2.20
CA ARG A 27 -2.40 23.52 -1.33
C ARG A 27 -2.34 24.76 -0.43
N GLY A 28 -3.40 25.56 -0.42
CA GLY A 28 -3.63 26.67 0.51
C GLY A 28 -4.86 26.39 1.38
N GLY A 29 -4.86 26.82 2.65
CA GLY A 29 -5.97 26.54 3.57
C GLY A 29 -7.35 27.07 3.10
N LYS A 30 -8.44 26.55 3.69
CA LYS A 30 -9.88 26.69 3.35
C LYS A 30 -10.43 28.01 2.77
N ARG A 31 -9.71 29.13 2.85
CA ARG A 31 -10.17 30.45 2.37
C ARG A 31 -9.59 30.87 1.01
N ALA A 32 -8.69 30.09 0.44
CA ALA A 32 -8.18 30.36 -0.90
C ALA A 32 -8.97 29.51 -1.92
N GLY A 33 -9.83 30.14 -2.71
CA GLY A 33 -10.23 29.56 -3.99
C GLY A 33 -9.00 29.34 -4.89
N VAL A 34 -9.18 28.72 -6.05
CA VAL A 34 -8.10 28.58 -7.05
C VAL A 34 -7.60 29.99 -7.41
N LYS A 35 -6.39 30.33 -6.97
CA LYS A 35 -5.71 31.61 -7.20
C LYS A 35 -4.24 31.35 -7.45
N ASP A 36 -3.67 32.11 -8.37
CA ASP A 36 -2.22 32.18 -8.53
C ASP A 36 -1.62 32.80 -7.27
N VAL A 37 -0.65 32.09 -6.66
CA VAL A 37 0.07 32.58 -5.48
C VAL A 37 1.45 33.03 -5.94
N PRO A 38 1.82 34.32 -5.79
CA PRO A 38 3.17 34.77 -6.10
C PRO A 38 4.16 34.18 -5.08
N VAL A 39 5.20 33.51 -5.57
CA VAL A 39 6.19 32.82 -4.73
C VAL A 39 7.62 33.25 -5.04
N THR A 40 8.49 33.12 -4.05
CA THR A 40 9.94 33.14 -4.19
C THR A 40 10.46 31.71 -4.10
N ILE A 41 11.31 31.30 -5.04
CA ILE A 41 12.00 30.00 -4.95
C ILE A 41 13.16 30.13 -3.96
N ALA A 42 13.13 29.31 -2.92
CA ALA A 42 14.23 29.20 -1.96
C ALA A 42 14.89 27.82 -2.10
N ALA A 43 16.21 27.80 -2.01
CA ALA A 43 17.01 26.57 -2.06
C ALA A 43 17.83 26.44 -0.77
N ARG A 44 17.97 25.23 -0.25
CA ARG A 44 18.84 24.91 0.89
C ARG A 44 19.60 23.63 0.59
N VAL A 45 20.90 23.61 0.85
CA VAL A 45 21.67 22.36 0.87
C VAL A 45 21.70 21.85 2.31
N THR A 46 21.34 20.58 2.53
CA THR A 46 21.40 19.94 3.85
C THR A 46 22.84 19.56 4.21
N GLU A 47 23.10 19.24 5.49
CA GLU A 47 24.44 18.81 5.96
C GLU A 47 24.93 17.53 5.26
N ILE A 48 24.02 16.73 4.71
CA ILE A 48 24.31 15.52 3.93
C ILE A 48 24.43 15.80 2.42
N GLY A 49 24.42 17.08 2.01
CA GLY A 49 24.60 17.49 0.61
C GLY A 49 23.35 17.41 -0.27
N THR A 50 22.16 17.25 0.31
CA THR A 50 20.90 17.21 -0.45
C THR A 50 20.39 18.62 -0.72
N LEU A 51 20.12 18.96 -1.98
CA LEU A 51 19.43 20.21 -2.35
C LEU A 51 17.93 20.09 -2.09
N GLU A 52 17.40 20.95 -1.24
CA GLU A 52 15.97 21.12 -0.96
C GLU A 52 15.49 22.41 -1.62
N LEU A 53 14.41 22.32 -2.39
CA LEU A 53 13.78 23.46 -3.03
C LEU A 53 12.44 23.77 -2.36
N TYR A 54 12.08 25.05 -2.30
CA TYR A 54 10.85 25.51 -1.68
C TYR A 54 10.20 26.62 -2.52
N CYS A 55 8.87 26.59 -2.60
CA CYS A 55 8.09 27.79 -2.90
C CYS A 55 7.77 28.50 -1.58
N VAL A 56 8.15 29.77 -1.44
CA VAL A 56 7.81 30.62 -0.29
C VAL A 56 6.83 31.68 -0.77
N ALA A 57 5.64 31.76 -0.18
CA ALA A 57 4.66 32.79 -0.57
C ALA A 57 5.26 34.19 -0.36
N ARG A 58 5.05 35.11 -1.31
CA ARG A 58 5.41 36.52 -1.14
C ARG A 58 4.45 37.23 -0.19
N GLU A 59 3.24 36.70 -0.06
CA GLU A 59 2.19 37.19 0.82
C GLU A 59 1.72 36.07 1.76
N GLY A 60 1.64 36.37 3.06
CA GLY A 60 1.37 35.38 4.10
C GLY A 60 2.62 34.60 4.52
N ASN A 61 2.41 33.50 5.26
CA ASN A 61 3.50 32.71 5.88
C ASN A 61 3.65 31.31 5.27
N ASN A 62 2.97 31.02 4.16
CA ASN A 62 3.00 29.67 3.58
C ASN A 62 4.35 29.38 2.92
N ARG A 63 4.85 28.17 3.18
CA ARG A 63 6.05 27.61 2.57
C ARG A 63 5.79 26.18 2.16
N TRP A 64 6.17 25.82 0.95
CA TRP A 64 5.92 24.53 0.32
C TRP A 64 7.25 23.89 -0.09
N ARG A 65 7.54 22.67 0.39
CA ARG A 65 8.75 21.92 0.01
C ARG A 65 8.49 21.18 -1.31
N LEU A 66 9.34 21.42 -2.31
CA LEU A 66 9.23 20.77 -3.62
C LEU A 66 10.02 19.45 -3.62
N GLU A 67 9.34 18.37 -4.00
CA GLU A 67 9.95 17.04 -4.13
C GLU A 67 9.67 16.52 -5.55
N PHE A 68 10.73 16.30 -6.32
CA PHE A 68 10.64 15.85 -7.71
C PHE A 68 11.33 14.49 -7.86
N ASN A 69 10.63 13.53 -8.48
CA ASN A 69 11.28 12.30 -8.91
C ASN A 69 12.00 12.53 -10.24
N VAL A 70 13.30 12.84 -10.19
CA VAL A 70 14.08 13.18 -11.39
C VAL A 70 14.19 12.00 -12.37
N ARG A 71 13.97 10.76 -11.95
CA ARG A 71 14.08 9.59 -12.83
C ARG A 71 12.88 9.46 -13.78
N GLU A 72 11.68 9.77 -13.28
CA GLU A 72 10.46 9.81 -14.10
C GLU A 72 10.51 10.96 -15.13
N LEU A 73 11.28 12.02 -14.85
CA LEU A 73 11.45 13.17 -15.73
C LEU A 73 12.44 12.94 -16.89
N VAL A 74 13.20 11.85 -16.90
CA VAL A 74 14.25 11.56 -17.90
C VAL A 74 13.82 10.45 -18.88
N GLU A 75 12.71 9.77 -18.63
CA GLU A 75 12.06 8.99 -19.68
C GLU A 75 11.49 9.97 -20.72
N PRO A 76 11.87 9.85 -22.01
CA PRO A 76 11.34 10.75 -23.03
C PRO A 76 9.84 10.51 -23.11
N ALA A 77 9.06 11.48 -22.59
CA ALA A 77 7.64 11.56 -22.90
C ALA A 77 7.52 11.59 -24.42
N ALA A 78 6.94 10.54 -25.00
CA ALA A 78 6.55 10.55 -26.39
C ALA A 78 5.68 11.80 -26.61
N GLU A 79 5.98 12.53 -27.67
CA GLU A 79 5.31 13.77 -28.07
C GLU A 79 3.84 13.46 -28.42
N GLU A 80 2.97 13.39 -27.41
CA GLU A 80 1.52 13.43 -27.59
C GLU A 80 0.98 14.58 -26.73
N GLU A 81 1.05 15.79 -27.30
CA GLU A 81 0.24 16.92 -26.87
C GLU A 81 -1.23 16.64 -27.23
N GLU A 82 -1.96 15.95 -26.34
CA GLU A 82 -3.42 16.06 -26.31
C GLU A 82 -3.82 17.08 -25.24
N GLU A 83 -4.24 18.27 -25.69
CA GLU A 83 -4.97 19.24 -24.88
C GLU A 83 -6.24 18.61 -24.31
N GLY A 84 -6.21 18.21 -23.03
CA GLY A 84 -7.42 17.78 -22.33
C GLY A 84 -7.25 16.68 -21.27
N THR A 85 -6.09 16.02 -21.18
CA THR A 85 -5.81 15.10 -20.08
C THR A 85 -5.04 15.82 -18.95
N PRO A 86 -5.46 15.72 -17.67
CA PRO A 86 -4.64 16.26 -16.59
C PRO A 86 -3.31 15.51 -16.59
N ALA A 87 -2.23 16.25 -16.82
CA ALA A 87 -0.87 15.73 -16.84
C ALA A 87 -0.66 14.75 -15.68
N ALA A 88 -0.21 13.53 -16.02
CA ALA A 88 0.29 12.58 -15.05
C ALA A 88 1.48 13.24 -14.33
N GLY A 89 1.26 13.75 -13.12
CA GLY A 89 2.33 14.39 -12.33
C GLY A 89 1.98 15.65 -11.54
N LEU A 90 0.70 16.02 -11.37
CA LEU A 90 0.33 17.07 -10.40
C LEU A 90 0.60 16.56 -8.97
N GLY A 91 1.84 16.70 -8.50
CA GLY A 91 2.19 16.51 -7.11
C GLY A 91 1.57 17.63 -6.28
N ASP A 92 0.61 17.31 -5.44
CA ASP A 92 0.08 18.25 -4.46
C ASP A 92 1.16 18.50 -3.38
N VAL A 93 1.50 19.77 -3.15
CA VAL A 93 2.48 20.15 -2.12
C VAL A 93 1.77 20.81 -0.95
N TRP A 94 2.02 20.31 0.26
CA TRP A 94 1.41 20.82 1.50
C TRP A 94 2.20 21.98 2.10
N PRO A 95 1.51 22.93 2.75
CA PRO A 95 2.17 23.92 3.61
C PRO A 95 2.97 23.23 4.72
N GLU A 96 4.21 23.66 4.89
CA GLU A 96 5.13 23.06 5.87
C GLU A 96 4.59 23.19 7.30
N GLU A 97 3.89 24.28 7.61
CA GLU A 97 3.22 24.46 8.90
C GLU A 97 2.21 23.34 9.21
N GLN A 98 1.41 22.92 8.22
CA GLN A 98 0.44 21.84 8.39
C GLN A 98 1.15 20.50 8.60
N VAL A 99 2.23 20.24 7.84
CA VAL A 99 3.00 19.01 7.99
C VAL A 99 3.71 18.94 9.35
N GLN A 100 4.23 20.07 9.85
CA GLN A 100 4.82 20.14 11.19
C GLN A 100 3.77 20.11 12.31
N SER A 101 2.55 20.58 12.05
CA SER A 101 1.40 20.38 12.95
C SER A 101 1.07 18.89 13.08
N ALA A 102 1.01 18.17 11.95
CA ALA A 102 0.84 16.72 11.94
C ALA A 102 1.99 15.98 12.68
N ALA A 103 3.23 16.42 12.49
CA ALA A 103 4.38 15.88 13.23
C ALA A 103 4.24 16.07 14.74
N SER A 104 3.83 17.27 15.17
CA SER A 104 3.59 17.59 16.59
C SER A 104 2.50 16.70 17.21
N LEU A 105 1.41 16.46 16.47
CA LEU A 105 0.32 15.55 16.91
C LEU A 105 0.80 14.11 17.08
N ILE A 106 1.64 13.61 16.16
CA ILE A 106 2.23 12.26 16.28
C ILE A 106 3.11 12.19 17.53
N ARG A 107 4.02 13.16 17.70
CA ARG A 107 4.95 13.21 18.85
C ARG A 107 4.22 13.34 20.17
N SER A 108 3.13 14.11 20.24
CA SER A 108 2.36 14.29 21.48
C SER A 108 1.65 13.00 21.90
N VAL A 109 1.04 12.28 20.95
CA VAL A 109 0.35 10.99 21.22
C VAL A 109 1.35 9.92 21.65
N PHE A 110 2.53 9.89 21.06
CA PHE A 110 3.56 8.89 21.35
C PHE A 110 4.66 9.45 22.28
N SER A 111 4.28 9.88 23.50
CA SER A 111 5.18 10.47 24.50
C SER A 111 5.16 9.74 25.85
N GLU A 112 6.30 9.73 26.57
CA GLU A 112 6.45 8.99 27.84
C GLU A 112 5.71 9.68 29.00
N THR A 113 5.63 11.00 28.94
CA THR A 113 5.06 11.85 30.00
C THR A 113 3.53 11.87 30.03
N GLY A 114 2.86 11.13 29.14
CA GLY A 114 1.41 10.93 29.19
C GLY A 114 0.59 12.21 29.10
N SER A 115 1.12 13.28 28.48
CA SER A 115 0.48 14.60 28.42
C SER A 115 -0.56 14.74 27.30
N GLY A 116 -0.86 13.68 26.56
CA GLY A 116 -1.79 13.74 25.44
C GLY A 116 -3.25 13.82 25.89
N GLU A 117 -3.84 15.00 25.88
CA GLU A 117 -5.31 15.16 25.85
C GLU A 117 -5.93 14.30 24.72
N LEU A 118 -5.19 14.13 23.62
CA LEU A 118 -5.58 13.35 22.46
C LEU A 118 -5.27 11.86 22.63
N LYS A 119 -6.29 11.01 22.55
CA LYS A 119 -6.13 9.56 22.65
C LYS A 119 -5.55 8.98 21.36
N PRO A 120 -4.81 7.85 21.40
CA PRO A 120 -4.30 7.20 20.19
C PRO A 120 -5.37 6.92 19.15
N GLN A 121 -6.60 6.58 19.57
CA GLN A 121 -7.71 6.32 18.67
C GLN A 121 -8.13 7.57 17.86
N GLU A 122 -7.91 8.77 18.38
CA GLU A 122 -8.33 10.05 17.78
C GLU A 122 -7.28 10.64 16.84
N LEU A 123 -6.05 10.11 16.86
CA LEU A 123 -4.92 10.65 16.10
C LEU A 123 -5.22 10.76 14.59
N THR A 124 -5.83 9.76 13.96
CA THR A 124 -6.15 9.83 12.53
C THR A 124 -7.07 11.00 12.20
N ALA A 125 -8.14 11.20 12.99
CA ALA A 125 -9.07 12.31 12.78
C ALA A 125 -8.41 13.67 13.08
N ALA A 126 -7.45 13.71 14.00
CA ALA A 126 -6.66 14.92 14.25
C ALA A 126 -5.72 15.23 13.07
N LEU A 127 -5.08 14.22 12.48
CA LEU A 127 -4.23 14.38 11.29
C LEU A 127 -5.04 14.87 10.08
N GLU A 128 -6.21 14.29 9.81
CA GLU A 128 -7.10 14.74 8.72
C GLU A 128 -7.53 16.20 8.88
N ARG A 129 -7.81 16.63 10.12
CA ARG A 129 -8.10 18.04 10.43
C ARG A 129 -6.89 18.97 10.25
N ALA A 130 -5.71 18.53 10.66
CA ALA A 130 -4.48 19.34 10.56
C ALA A 130 -3.99 19.49 9.11
N LEU A 131 -4.15 18.43 8.30
CA LEU A 131 -3.78 18.39 6.89
C LEU A 131 -4.88 18.90 5.95
N ASP A 132 -6.04 19.23 6.53
CA ASP A 132 -7.24 19.71 5.84
C ASP A 132 -7.67 18.82 4.66
N THR A 133 -7.54 17.51 4.82
CA THR A 133 -7.76 16.54 3.74
C THR A 133 -8.01 15.15 4.35
N PRO A 134 -9.03 14.40 3.90
CA PRO A 134 -9.28 13.05 4.37
C PRO A 134 -8.15 12.12 3.95
N ARG A 135 -7.88 11.08 4.74
CA ARG A 135 -6.65 10.27 4.58
C ARG A 135 -6.54 9.50 3.25
N ASP A 136 -7.67 9.18 2.64
CA ASP A 136 -7.75 8.54 1.32
C ASP A 136 -7.25 9.43 0.20
N GLN A 137 -7.19 10.75 0.42
CA GLN A 137 -6.68 11.74 -0.51
C GLN A 137 -5.24 12.20 -0.19
N TRP A 138 -4.55 11.58 0.77
CA TRP A 138 -3.14 11.89 1.01
C TRP A 138 -2.25 11.31 -0.09
N PRO A 139 -1.42 12.13 -0.76
CA PRO A 139 -0.52 11.63 -1.78
C PRO A 139 0.69 10.92 -1.19
N THR A 140 1.41 10.22 -2.05
CA THR A 140 2.59 9.42 -1.69
C THR A 140 3.64 10.24 -0.96
N GLY A 141 4.02 11.41 -1.48
CA GLY A 141 5.02 12.28 -0.84
C GLY A 141 4.65 12.63 0.61
N LEU A 142 3.42 13.09 0.84
CA LEU A 142 2.92 13.37 2.19
C LEU A 142 2.93 12.12 3.08
N CYS A 143 2.47 10.98 2.56
CA CYS A 143 2.49 9.71 3.30
C CYS A 143 3.92 9.33 3.72
N ARG A 144 4.91 9.48 2.81
CA ARG A 144 6.30 9.16 3.12
C ARG A 144 6.93 10.12 4.13
N ARG A 145 6.53 11.39 4.13
CA ARG A 145 6.89 12.35 5.20
C ARG A 145 6.27 11.97 6.55
N LEU A 146 5.00 11.54 6.58
CA LEU A 146 4.36 11.07 7.82
C LEU A 146 5.02 9.80 8.37
N TRP A 147 5.57 8.94 7.51
CA TRP A 147 6.38 7.79 7.95
C TRP A 147 7.60 8.24 8.75
N ASP A 148 8.32 9.27 8.31
CA ASP A 148 9.53 9.73 8.99
C ASP A 148 9.21 10.17 10.44
N PHE A 149 8.08 10.83 10.67
CA PHE A 149 7.62 11.18 12.02
C PHE A 149 7.18 9.96 12.85
N LEU A 150 6.52 8.97 12.23
CA LEU A 150 6.16 7.71 12.91
C LEU A 150 7.40 6.89 13.28
N LEU A 151 8.45 6.98 12.47
CA LEU A 151 9.72 6.31 12.67
C LEU A 151 10.44 6.87 13.91
N GLU A 152 10.45 8.19 14.10
CA GLU A 152 11.02 8.85 15.29
C GLU A 152 10.43 8.30 16.60
N VAL A 153 9.12 8.05 16.63
CA VAL A 153 8.38 7.62 17.82
C VAL A 153 8.17 6.11 17.88
N ALA A 154 8.85 5.33 17.05
CA ALA A 154 8.56 3.91 16.90
C ALA A 154 8.66 3.12 18.21
N GLU A 155 9.61 3.44 19.10
CA GLU A 155 9.76 2.73 20.39
C GLU A 155 8.55 2.94 21.32
N MET A 156 7.86 4.07 21.16
CA MET A 156 6.70 4.48 21.96
C MET A 156 5.42 3.75 21.55
N ARG A 157 5.43 2.96 20.47
CA ARG A 157 4.29 2.11 20.10
C ARG A 157 3.94 1.10 21.19
N ARG A 158 4.89 0.74 22.05
CA ARG A 158 4.74 -0.27 23.10
C ARG A 158 4.19 0.27 24.42
N LEU A 159 3.77 1.54 24.49
CA LEU A 159 3.21 2.15 25.71
C LEU A 159 1.92 1.49 26.19
N SER A 160 1.04 1.13 25.25
CA SER A 160 -0.21 0.42 25.53
C SER A 160 -0.74 -0.26 24.26
N ALA A 161 -1.75 -1.12 24.40
CA ALA A 161 -2.36 -1.79 23.25
C ALA A 161 -2.99 -0.80 22.27
N ALA A 162 -3.49 0.33 22.77
CA ALA A 162 -4.05 1.40 21.94
C ALA A 162 -2.95 2.10 21.10
N HIS A 163 -1.79 2.38 21.69
CA HIS A 163 -0.64 2.94 20.98
C HIS A 163 -0.13 1.96 19.91
N LEU A 164 0.00 0.69 20.27
CA LEU A 164 0.50 -0.35 19.36
C LEU A 164 -0.41 -0.49 18.13
N ASN A 165 -1.72 -0.62 18.38
CA ASN A 165 -2.72 -0.73 17.33
C ASN A 165 -2.73 0.52 16.43
N ARG A 166 -2.65 1.72 17.01
CA ARG A 166 -2.64 2.96 16.23
C ARG A 166 -1.37 3.08 15.39
N TRP A 167 -0.21 2.77 15.96
CA TRP A 167 1.07 2.87 15.25
C TRP A 167 1.10 1.89 14.06
N TYR A 168 0.73 0.62 14.25
CA TYR A 168 0.64 -0.34 13.14
C TYR A 168 -0.35 0.08 12.07
N ASN A 169 -1.52 0.59 12.48
CA ASN A 169 -2.52 1.06 11.53
C ASN A 169 -1.98 2.20 10.65
N LEU A 170 -1.37 3.22 11.25
CA LEU A 170 -0.82 4.37 10.53
C LEU A 170 0.42 4.00 9.71
N ALA A 171 1.38 3.27 10.28
CA ALA A 171 2.60 2.86 9.57
C ALA A 171 2.26 2.04 8.32
N GLY A 172 1.39 1.03 8.45
CA GLY A 172 0.93 0.24 7.31
C GLY A 172 0.16 1.08 6.28
N PHE A 173 -0.63 2.06 6.74
CA PHE A 173 -1.35 2.96 5.84
C PHE A 173 -0.37 3.84 5.05
N VAL A 174 0.50 4.59 5.71
CA VAL A 174 1.36 5.57 5.04
C VAL A 174 2.50 4.96 4.25
N LEU A 175 2.82 3.67 4.45
CA LEU A 175 3.82 2.95 3.66
C LEU A 175 3.23 2.11 2.52
N ARG A 176 1.91 1.95 2.41
CA ARG A 176 1.31 1.11 1.36
C ARG A 176 1.69 1.60 -0.06
N PRO A 177 1.86 0.69 -1.05
CA PRO A 177 1.86 -0.77 -0.95
C PRO A 177 3.22 -1.37 -0.50
N GLY A 178 4.14 -0.51 -0.03
CA GLY A 178 5.52 -0.82 0.33
C GLY A 178 6.54 -0.61 -0.79
N PHE A 179 6.10 -0.11 -1.94
CA PHE A 179 6.94 0.17 -3.10
C PHE A 179 6.30 1.28 -3.96
N GLY A 180 7.08 1.80 -4.91
CA GLY A 180 6.66 2.80 -5.88
C GLY A 180 7.36 4.15 -5.68
N ASP A 181 7.68 4.53 -4.45
CA ASP A 181 8.60 5.65 -4.19
C ASP A 181 10.07 5.15 -4.19
N PRO A 182 11.03 5.92 -4.73
CA PRO A 182 12.43 5.49 -4.83
C PRO A 182 13.08 5.03 -3.52
N ALA A 183 12.66 5.61 -2.38
CA ALA A 183 13.21 5.26 -1.06
C ALA A 183 12.38 4.21 -0.31
N ASP A 184 11.31 3.65 -0.91
CA ASP A 184 10.46 2.68 -0.25
C ASP A 184 11.18 1.40 0.16
N ARG A 185 12.12 0.92 -0.65
CA ARG A 185 12.94 -0.25 -0.29
C ARG A 185 13.63 -0.02 1.07
N TYR A 186 14.19 1.16 1.27
CA TYR A 186 14.86 1.52 2.52
C TYR A 186 13.86 1.65 3.68
N ARG A 187 12.70 2.31 3.45
CA ARG A 187 11.65 2.44 4.49
C ARG A 187 11.10 1.08 4.94
N ILE A 188 10.92 0.14 4.02
CA ILE A 188 10.49 -1.22 4.34
C ILE A 188 11.57 -1.98 5.11
N GLU A 189 12.85 -1.82 4.78
CA GLU A 189 13.95 -2.39 5.57
C GLU A 189 14.00 -1.79 6.99
N GLN A 190 13.76 -0.48 7.14
CA GLN A 190 13.65 0.17 8.45
C GLN A 190 12.48 -0.39 9.27
N LEU A 191 11.29 -0.46 8.66
CA LEU A 191 10.08 -1.03 9.27
C LEU A 191 10.33 -2.47 9.74
N TRP A 192 10.93 -3.29 8.88
CA TRP A 192 11.27 -4.68 9.20
C TRP A 192 12.19 -4.78 10.42
N LYS A 193 13.28 -4.01 10.43
CA LYS A 193 14.25 -3.97 11.54
C LYS A 193 13.57 -3.55 12.85
N ILE A 194 12.70 -2.54 12.80
CA ILE A 194 12.02 -2.01 13.99
C ILE A 194 11.04 -3.00 14.60
N ILE A 195 10.23 -3.68 13.77
CA ILE A 195 9.26 -4.65 14.28
C ILE A 195 9.97 -5.89 14.84
N LEU A 196 11.08 -6.33 14.24
CA LEU A 196 11.86 -7.45 14.77
C LEU A 196 12.76 -7.08 15.95
N ALA A 197 13.07 -5.80 16.14
CA ALA A 197 13.93 -5.37 17.23
C ALA A 197 13.27 -5.69 18.58
N PRO A 198 13.99 -6.34 19.51
CA PRO A 198 13.46 -6.57 20.85
C PRO A 198 13.20 -5.23 21.56
N PRO A 199 12.28 -5.19 22.53
CA PRO A 199 12.08 -4.03 23.40
C PRO A 199 13.39 -3.57 24.04
N ARG A 200 13.84 -2.34 23.74
CA ARG A 200 15.05 -1.76 24.35
C ARG A 200 14.95 -1.88 25.87
N GLN A 201 15.89 -2.59 26.48
CA GLN A 201 16.02 -2.61 27.94
C GLN A 201 16.63 -1.27 28.34
N SER A 202 15.86 -0.39 28.98
CA SER A 202 16.42 0.86 29.49
C SER A 202 17.28 0.53 30.72
N ALA A 203 18.53 1.02 30.72
CA ALA A 203 19.46 0.88 31.83
C ALA A 203 19.09 1.75 33.05
N ALA A 204 18.07 2.61 32.94
CA ALA A 204 17.60 3.44 34.03
C ALA A 204 16.57 2.69 34.88
N ALA A 205 16.83 2.58 36.19
CA ALA A 205 15.97 1.96 37.20
C ALA A 205 14.55 2.58 37.33
N THR A 206 14.27 3.66 36.59
CA THR A 206 12.96 4.32 36.49
C THR A 206 12.07 3.76 35.37
N ALA A 207 12.58 2.87 34.52
CA ALA A 207 11.85 2.28 33.37
C ALA A 207 10.87 1.15 33.75
N ARG A 208 10.35 1.15 34.98
CA ARG A 208 9.41 0.13 35.49
C ARG A 208 7.96 0.31 35.03
N THR A 209 7.65 1.38 34.30
CA THR A 209 6.25 1.75 33.99
C THR A 209 5.89 1.70 32.50
N LEU A 210 6.79 1.23 31.62
CA LEU A 210 6.37 0.87 30.28
C LEU A 210 5.70 -0.51 30.34
N LEU A 211 4.36 -0.54 30.37
CA LEU A 211 3.60 -1.76 30.11
C LEU A 211 3.99 -2.27 28.72
N ARG A 212 4.98 -3.17 28.64
CA ARG A 212 5.46 -3.73 27.37
C ARG A 212 4.41 -4.69 26.84
N VAL A 213 3.43 -4.15 26.12
CA VAL A 213 2.39 -4.94 25.49
C VAL A 213 3.04 -5.91 24.49
N PRO A 214 2.72 -7.22 24.53
CA PRO A 214 3.19 -8.17 23.54
C PRO A 214 2.83 -7.68 22.13
N GLU A 215 3.80 -7.67 21.23
CA GLU A 215 3.52 -7.35 19.83
C GLU A 215 2.77 -8.49 19.15
N GLY A 216 1.72 -8.16 18.40
CA GLY A 216 0.88 -9.15 17.71
C GLY A 216 -0.47 -8.58 17.33
N GLY A 217 -1.42 -9.47 17.03
CA GLY A 217 -2.81 -9.13 16.78
C GLY A 217 -3.12 -8.69 15.34
N ALA A 218 -4.41 -8.52 15.08
CA ALA A 218 -4.94 -8.21 13.75
C ALA A 218 -4.28 -6.98 13.08
N GLN A 219 -3.98 -5.92 13.83
CA GLN A 219 -3.37 -4.70 13.25
C GLN A 219 -1.95 -4.93 12.72
N GLN A 220 -1.18 -5.85 13.31
CA GLN A 220 0.14 -6.20 12.79
C GLN A 220 0.01 -6.89 11.42
N TRP A 221 -0.96 -7.79 11.29
CA TRP A 221 -1.22 -8.49 10.02
C TRP A 221 -1.79 -7.56 8.96
N ILE A 222 -2.65 -6.60 9.33
CA ILE A 222 -3.09 -5.52 8.42
C ILE A 222 -1.90 -4.70 7.93
N LEU A 223 -0.97 -4.33 8.80
CA LEU A 223 0.26 -3.64 8.40
C LEU A 223 1.04 -4.46 7.36
N TRP A 224 1.30 -5.74 7.64
CA TRP A 224 2.06 -6.59 6.71
C TRP A 224 1.34 -6.81 5.39
N ARG A 225 0.01 -6.97 5.43
CA ARG A 225 -0.84 -7.06 4.23
C ARG A 225 -0.66 -5.82 3.34
N ARG A 226 -0.72 -4.62 3.94
CA ARG A 226 -0.62 -3.34 3.23
C ARG A 226 0.74 -3.11 2.59
N VAL A 227 1.82 -3.57 3.21
CA VAL A 227 3.19 -3.36 2.69
C VAL A 227 3.79 -4.58 2.00
N ALA A 228 2.99 -5.62 1.76
CA ALA A 228 3.48 -6.91 1.27
C ALA A 228 4.27 -6.80 -0.04
N GLY A 229 3.89 -5.86 -0.93
CA GLY A 229 4.58 -5.63 -2.20
C GLY A 229 6.03 -5.18 -2.08
N GLY A 230 6.32 -4.41 -1.04
CA GLY A 230 7.67 -3.95 -0.70
C GLY A 230 8.57 -5.01 -0.08
N LEU A 231 7.99 -6.08 0.45
CA LEU A 231 8.74 -7.16 1.08
C LEU A 231 9.42 -8.03 0.02
N HIS A 232 10.74 -8.19 0.12
CA HIS A 232 11.47 -9.13 -0.71
C HIS A 232 11.17 -10.59 -0.29
N ALA A 233 11.55 -11.55 -1.14
CA ALA A 233 11.18 -12.96 -0.98
C ALA A 233 11.56 -13.55 0.40
N ALA A 234 12.75 -13.27 0.92
CA ALA A 234 13.15 -13.76 2.24
C ALA A 234 12.27 -13.23 3.40
N TYR A 235 11.81 -11.97 3.34
CA TYR A 235 10.89 -11.41 4.35
C TYR A 235 9.51 -12.03 4.26
N GLN A 236 9.00 -12.25 3.04
CA GLN A 236 7.72 -12.93 2.86
C GLN A 236 7.77 -14.38 3.38
N ASN A 237 8.87 -15.11 3.14
CA ASN A 237 9.06 -16.45 3.70
C ASN A 237 9.14 -16.43 5.24
N ALA A 238 9.85 -15.47 5.83
CA ALA A 238 9.91 -15.32 7.29
C ALA A 238 8.53 -15.02 7.91
N LEU A 239 7.68 -14.22 7.24
CA LEU A 239 6.29 -14.03 7.67
C LEU A 239 5.47 -15.31 7.52
N TRP A 240 5.63 -16.03 6.41
CA TRP A 240 4.98 -17.32 6.21
C TRP A 240 5.34 -18.33 7.30
N ASP A 241 6.60 -18.40 7.72
CA ASP A 241 7.03 -19.30 8.80
C ASP A 241 6.32 -19.04 10.13
N ARG A 242 5.93 -17.79 10.39
CA ARG A 242 5.12 -17.40 11.56
C ARG A 242 3.64 -17.77 11.40
N LEU A 243 3.13 -17.81 10.17
CA LEU A 243 1.72 -18.04 9.85
C LEU A 243 1.39 -19.53 9.63
N LYS A 244 2.33 -20.32 9.14
CA LYS A 244 2.09 -21.69 8.63
C LYS A 244 1.46 -22.62 9.65
N THR A 245 1.86 -22.53 10.92
CA THR A 245 1.33 -23.41 11.98
C THR A 245 -0.12 -23.09 12.31
N THR A 246 -0.53 -21.83 12.18
CA THR A 246 -1.91 -21.40 12.43
C THR A 246 -2.80 -21.62 11.22
N LEU A 247 -2.31 -21.35 10.01
CA LEU A 247 -3.10 -21.44 8.78
C LEU A 247 -3.17 -22.86 8.21
N LEU A 248 -2.14 -23.68 8.45
CA LEU A 248 -2.09 -25.11 8.13
C LEU A 248 -1.94 -25.94 9.43
N PRO A 249 -2.92 -25.89 10.35
CA PRO A 249 -2.75 -26.46 11.67
C PRO A 249 -2.68 -27.98 11.65
N ALA A 250 -1.75 -28.52 12.44
CA ALA A 250 -1.81 -29.91 12.88
C ALA A 250 -2.91 -30.06 13.94
N LYS A 251 -3.28 -31.30 14.28
CA LYS A 251 -4.25 -31.55 15.36
C LYS A 251 -3.73 -30.92 16.67
N GLY A 252 -4.58 -30.13 17.33
CA GLY A 252 -4.29 -29.54 18.64
C GLY A 252 -3.67 -28.14 18.64
N THR A 253 -3.47 -27.51 17.49
CA THR A 253 -2.97 -26.12 17.46
C THR A 253 -4.03 -25.14 17.99
N PRO A 254 -3.69 -24.27 18.97
CA PRO A 254 -4.60 -23.23 19.45
C PRO A 254 -5.02 -22.29 18.33
N LYS A 255 -6.31 -21.97 18.26
CA LYS A 255 -6.83 -21.00 17.29
C LYS A 255 -6.71 -19.59 17.87
N PRO A 256 -6.20 -18.62 17.09
CA PRO A 256 -6.23 -17.22 17.49
C PRO A 256 -7.66 -16.67 17.47
N ASP A 257 -7.82 -15.43 17.93
CA ASP A 257 -9.07 -14.69 17.81
C ASP A 257 -9.58 -14.68 16.35
N PRO A 258 -10.90 -14.78 16.09
CA PRO A 258 -11.43 -14.84 14.72
C PRO A 258 -11.04 -13.66 13.83
N ASN A 259 -10.94 -12.44 14.38
CA ASN A 259 -10.54 -11.26 13.61
C ASN A 259 -9.03 -11.30 13.29
N GLU A 260 -8.21 -11.73 14.25
CA GLU A 260 -6.79 -11.97 13.99
C GLU A 260 -6.58 -13.05 12.93
N LEU A 261 -7.30 -14.17 13.01
CA LEU A 261 -7.24 -15.25 12.02
C LEU A 261 -7.58 -14.75 10.61
N ALA A 262 -8.61 -13.90 10.50
CA ALA A 262 -9.01 -13.32 9.23
C ALA A 262 -7.88 -12.46 8.62
N GLU A 263 -7.22 -11.64 9.43
CA GLU A 263 -6.11 -10.81 8.96
C GLU A 263 -4.83 -11.60 8.70
N MET A 264 -4.58 -12.70 9.43
CA MET A 264 -3.52 -13.65 9.11
C MET A 264 -3.70 -14.26 7.71
N TRP A 265 -4.92 -14.69 7.37
CA TRP A 265 -5.24 -15.20 6.02
C TRP A 265 -5.06 -14.14 4.95
N ARG A 266 -5.56 -12.92 5.17
CA ARG A 266 -5.41 -11.82 4.21
C ARG A 266 -3.95 -11.41 4.01
N ALA A 267 -3.17 -11.39 5.09
CA ALA A 267 -1.73 -11.14 5.02
C ALA A 267 -1.02 -12.24 4.23
N ALA A 268 -1.25 -13.52 4.55
CA ALA A 268 -0.65 -14.65 3.84
C ALA A 268 -0.98 -14.66 2.34
N ALA A 269 -2.25 -14.45 2.00
CA ALA A 269 -2.70 -14.40 0.61
C ALA A 269 -2.11 -13.22 -0.17
N SER A 270 -1.70 -12.16 0.54
CA SER A 270 -1.03 -11.01 -0.08
C SER A 270 0.44 -11.24 -0.38
N LEU A 271 1.07 -12.35 0.05
CA LEU A 271 2.50 -12.65 -0.13
C LEU A 271 2.77 -13.32 -1.49
N GLU A 272 2.83 -12.52 -2.56
CA GLU A 272 2.89 -13.04 -3.93
C GLU A 272 4.24 -13.64 -4.32
N ARG A 273 5.31 -13.41 -3.54
CA ARG A 273 6.65 -13.98 -3.80
C ARG A 273 6.86 -15.36 -3.15
N LEU A 274 5.84 -15.90 -2.46
CA LEU A 274 5.88 -17.29 -1.98
C LEU A 274 5.84 -18.28 -3.14
N ASP A 275 6.48 -19.44 -2.95
CA ASP A 275 6.47 -20.53 -3.93
C ASP A 275 5.04 -21.00 -4.26
N ALA A 276 4.82 -21.41 -5.50
CA ALA A 276 3.52 -21.86 -5.99
C ALA A 276 2.94 -23.03 -5.17
N ARG A 277 3.78 -23.96 -4.68
CA ARG A 277 3.33 -25.09 -3.85
C ARG A 277 2.83 -24.65 -2.48
N VAL A 278 3.43 -23.60 -1.91
CA VAL A 278 2.96 -23.00 -0.64
C VAL A 278 1.58 -22.38 -0.84
N LYS A 279 1.37 -21.66 -1.95
CA LYS A 279 0.07 -21.11 -2.33
C LYS A 279 -0.97 -22.21 -2.59
N GLU A 280 -0.56 -23.31 -3.22
CA GLU A 280 -1.42 -24.48 -3.44
C GLU A 280 -1.94 -25.07 -2.12
N ALA A 281 -1.04 -25.31 -1.15
CA ALA A 281 -1.39 -25.85 0.15
C ALA A 281 -2.37 -24.93 0.92
N MET A 282 -2.19 -23.61 0.83
CA MET A 282 -3.10 -22.63 1.40
C MET A 282 -4.48 -22.67 0.74
N GLY A 283 -4.54 -22.70 -0.60
CA GLY A 283 -5.80 -22.81 -1.35
C GLY A 283 -6.57 -24.08 -0.98
N GLN A 284 -5.89 -25.22 -0.82
CA GLN A 284 -6.53 -26.47 -0.39
C GLN A 284 -7.14 -26.41 1.02
N GLN A 285 -6.56 -25.62 1.94
CA GLN A 285 -7.21 -25.38 3.23
C GLN A 285 -8.42 -24.46 3.10
N LEU A 286 -8.33 -23.41 2.29
CA LEU A 286 -9.46 -22.49 2.05
C LEU A 286 -10.66 -23.21 1.43
N LEU A 287 -10.44 -24.11 0.48
CA LEU A 287 -11.52 -24.90 -0.14
C LEU A 287 -12.35 -25.71 0.88
N LYS A 288 -11.79 -26.07 2.03
CA LYS A 288 -12.56 -26.78 3.08
C LYS A 288 -13.63 -25.91 3.71
N VAL A 289 -13.39 -24.60 3.82
CA VAL A 289 -14.33 -23.63 4.40
C VAL A 289 -15.23 -22.97 3.35
N LEU A 290 -14.93 -23.14 2.07
CA LEU A 290 -15.71 -22.62 0.93
C LEU A 290 -16.79 -23.59 0.42
N ARG A 291 -17.12 -24.65 1.18
CA ARG A 291 -18.06 -25.68 0.73
C ARG A 291 -19.53 -25.26 0.82
N ARG A 292 -19.88 -24.44 1.81
CA ARG A 292 -21.26 -24.05 2.11
C ARG A 292 -21.30 -22.67 2.73
N SER A 293 -22.33 -21.90 2.38
CA SER A 293 -22.65 -20.62 3.01
C SER A 293 -23.09 -20.82 4.48
N PRO A 294 -22.79 -19.88 5.40
CA PRO A 294 -21.94 -18.70 5.19
C PRO A 294 -20.45 -19.04 5.25
N VAL A 295 -19.67 -18.48 4.33
CA VAL A 295 -18.21 -18.59 4.35
C VAL A 295 -17.57 -17.50 5.21
N PRO A 296 -16.37 -17.74 5.77
CA PRO A 296 -15.62 -16.68 6.44
C PRO A 296 -15.31 -15.50 5.49
N PRO A 297 -15.40 -14.23 5.93
CA PRO A 297 -15.21 -13.06 5.06
C PRO A 297 -13.82 -12.93 4.41
N TYR A 298 -12.83 -13.66 4.90
CA TYR A 298 -11.49 -13.70 4.32
C TYR A 298 -11.33 -14.77 3.23
N ALA A 299 -12.23 -15.76 3.16
CA ALA A 299 -11.94 -17.03 2.48
C ALA A 299 -11.90 -16.88 0.95
N PHE A 300 -12.95 -16.32 0.35
CA PHE A 300 -12.96 -16.06 -1.11
C PHE A 300 -11.87 -15.08 -1.49
N TRP A 301 -11.73 -13.95 -0.78
CA TRP A 301 -10.70 -12.96 -1.07
C TRP A 301 -9.28 -13.55 -1.02
N SER A 302 -9.00 -14.42 -0.05
CA SER A 302 -7.70 -15.08 0.05
C SER A 302 -7.47 -16.05 -1.12
N LEU A 303 -8.49 -16.83 -1.51
CA LEU A 303 -8.40 -17.72 -2.66
C LEU A 303 -8.21 -16.93 -3.96
N THR A 304 -8.92 -15.80 -4.13
CA THR A 304 -8.75 -14.86 -5.24
C THR A 304 -7.29 -14.43 -5.39
N ARG A 305 -6.64 -13.99 -4.29
CA ARG A 305 -5.24 -13.53 -4.34
C ARG A 305 -4.24 -14.66 -4.61
N LEU A 306 -4.46 -15.84 -4.02
CA LEU A 306 -3.59 -17.00 -4.24
C LEU A 306 -3.70 -17.57 -5.66
N GLY A 307 -4.92 -17.57 -6.20
CA GLY A 307 -5.25 -18.10 -7.52
C GLY A 307 -5.18 -17.07 -8.66
N ALA A 308 -4.84 -15.81 -8.39
CA ALA A 308 -4.78 -14.76 -9.40
C ALA A 308 -3.85 -15.16 -10.56
N ARG A 309 -4.32 -14.96 -11.79
CA ARG A 309 -3.54 -15.24 -13.01
C ARG A 309 -2.59 -14.10 -13.38
N VAL A 310 -2.86 -12.89 -12.89
CA VAL A 310 -2.00 -11.71 -13.01
C VAL A 310 -1.68 -11.19 -11.61
N LEU A 311 -0.42 -11.30 -11.20
CA LEU A 311 0.05 -10.86 -9.89
C LEU A 311 0.16 -9.33 -9.83
N LEU A 312 0.07 -8.73 -8.64
CA LEU A 312 0.21 -7.28 -8.47
C LEU A 312 1.68 -6.86 -8.46
N TYR A 313 2.56 -7.71 -7.95
CA TYR A 313 3.99 -7.41 -7.82
C TYR A 313 4.88 -8.67 -7.78
N GLY A 314 4.30 -9.86 -7.63
CA GLY A 314 5.04 -11.12 -7.64
C GLY A 314 5.51 -11.52 -9.04
N PRO A 315 6.63 -12.26 -9.16
CA PRO A 315 7.13 -12.71 -10.45
C PRO A 315 6.28 -13.86 -11.03
N LEU A 316 6.27 -14.02 -12.36
CA LEU A 316 5.45 -15.01 -13.06
C LEU A 316 5.65 -16.46 -12.57
N ASN A 317 6.87 -16.81 -12.14
CA ASN A 317 7.19 -18.16 -11.69
C ASN A 317 6.55 -18.56 -10.34
N THR A 318 5.93 -17.62 -9.61
CA THR A 318 5.20 -17.93 -8.38
C THR A 318 3.69 -18.07 -8.60
N ILE A 319 3.22 -17.97 -9.84
CA ILE A 319 1.81 -18.20 -10.18
C ILE A 319 1.48 -19.68 -10.02
N VAL A 320 0.38 -19.98 -9.35
CA VAL A 320 -0.11 -21.35 -9.17
C VAL A 320 -0.43 -21.96 -10.53
N HIS A 321 0.00 -23.20 -10.77
CA HIS A 321 -0.17 -23.90 -12.05
C HIS A 321 -1.65 -24.00 -12.46
N LYS A 322 -1.94 -23.91 -13.76
CA LYS A 322 -3.33 -23.82 -14.24
C LYS A 322 -4.21 -25.00 -13.81
N GLN A 323 -3.70 -26.23 -13.84
CA GLN A 323 -4.48 -27.41 -13.42
C GLN A 323 -4.93 -27.35 -11.96
N VAL A 324 -4.13 -26.73 -11.09
CA VAL A 324 -4.50 -26.54 -9.68
C VAL A 324 -5.65 -25.53 -9.59
N VAL A 325 -5.58 -24.44 -10.34
CA VAL A 325 -6.65 -23.42 -10.38
C VAL A 325 -7.91 -23.94 -11.04
N GLU A 326 -7.80 -24.75 -12.08
CA GLU A 326 -8.93 -25.45 -12.71
C GLU A 326 -9.67 -26.33 -11.69
N ASN A 327 -8.93 -27.09 -10.87
CA ASN A 327 -9.53 -27.87 -9.77
C ASN A 327 -10.19 -26.98 -8.71
N TRP A 328 -9.64 -25.80 -8.43
CA TRP A 328 -10.24 -24.85 -7.49
C TRP A 328 -11.53 -24.25 -8.05
N LEU A 329 -11.54 -23.89 -9.34
CA LEU A 329 -12.74 -23.43 -10.04
C LEU A 329 -13.83 -24.50 -9.99
N ASP A 330 -13.51 -25.75 -10.33
CA ASP A 330 -14.46 -26.86 -10.29
C ASP A 330 -15.06 -27.06 -8.89
N ALA A 331 -14.26 -26.83 -7.84
CA ALA A 331 -14.71 -26.95 -6.45
C ALA A 331 -15.64 -25.81 -5.99
N ILE A 332 -15.48 -24.60 -6.53
CA ILE A 332 -16.26 -23.41 -6.10
C ILE A 332 -17.35 -23.01 -7.08
N LEU A 333 -17.35 -23.50 -8.32
CA LEU A 333 -18.40 -23.23 -9.31
C LEU A 333 -19.81 -23.67 -8.86
N PRO A 334 -19.99 -24.80 -8.15
CA PRO A 334 -21.29 -25.22 -7.64
C PRO A 334 -21.73 -24.47 -6.37
N PHE A 335 -20.93 -23.53 -5.87
CA PHE A 335 -21.23 -22.82 -4.63
C PHE A 335 -22.49 -21.94 -4.78
N GLU A 336 -23.37 -21.99 -3.78
CA GLU A 336 -24.58 -21.18 -3.71
C GLU A 336 -24.43 -20.10 -2.62
N PRO A 337 -24.22 -18.83 -3.00
CA PRO A 337 -24.11 -17.73 -2.04
C PRO A 337 -25.42 -17.48 -1.29
N GLY A 338 -25.32 -17.25 0.02
CA GLY A 338 -26.48 -16.97 0.87
C GLY A 338 -26.81 -15.47 1.02
N ASN A 339 -25.93 -14.57 0.56
CA ASN A 339 -26.14 -13.13 0.65
C ASN A 339 -25.39 -12.35 -0.46
N PRO A 340 -25.72 -11.06 -0.69
CA PRO A 340 -25.11 -10.25 -1.75
C PRO A 340 -23.59 -10.06 -1.61
N SER A 341 -23.08 -9.89 -0.38
CA SER A 341 -21.65 -9.71 -0.15
C SER A 341 -20.86 -10.98 -0.50
N GLU A 342 -21.40 -12.14 -0.15
CA GLU A 342 -20.82 -13.44 -0.48
C GLU A 342 -20.90 -13.72 -1.98
N THR A 343 -21.99 -13.30 -2.63
CA THR A 343 -22.15 -13.38 -4.09
C THR A 343 -21.05 -12.61 -4.81
N LEU A 344 -20.79 -11.35 -4.41
CA LEU A 344 -19.74 -10.53 -5.00
C LEU A 344 -18.34 -11.11 -4.75
N ALA A 345 -18.06 -11.59 -3.53
CA ALA A 345 -16.76 -12.18 -3.21
C ALA A 345 -16.49 -13.47 -4.01
N TRP A 346 -17.51 -14.32 -4.16
CA TRP A 346 -17.45 -15.52 -4.99
C TRP A 346 -17.27 -15.19 -6.47
N ALA A 347 -18.05 -14.25 -7.01
CA ALA A 347 -17.96 -13.83 -8.39
C ALA A 347 -16.59 -13.22 -8.74
N LEU A 348 -16.04 -12.37 -7.86
CA LEU A 348 -14.68 -11.85 -8.02
C LEU A 348 -13.66 -13.00 -8.03
N CYS A 349 -13.80 -13.98 -7.14
CA CYS A 349 -12.92 -15.15 -7.11
C CYS A 349 -12.96 -15.91 -8.45
N LEU A 350 -14.16 -16.22 -8.97
CA LEU A 350 -14.31 -16.87 -10.28
C LEU A 350 -13.65 -16.06 -11.40
N ALA A 351 -13.90 -14.75 -11.46
CA ALA A 351 -13.35 -13.87 -12.49
C ALA A 351 -11.81 -13.84 -12.46
N GLN A 352 -11.19 -13.79 -11.28
CA GLN A 352 -9.73 -13.69 -11.15
C GLN A 352 -9.01 -15.02 -11.38
N LEU A 353 -9.62 -16.13 -10.98
CA LEU A 353 -9.08 -17.47 -11.24
C LEU A 353 -9.14 -17.83 -12.74
N ALA A 354 -10.16 -17.33 -13.45
CA ALA A 354 -10.35 -17.55 -14.89
C ALA A 354 -9.86 -16.39 -15.77
N ARG A 355 -9.22 -15.36 -15.19
CA ARG A 355 -8.79 -14.16 -15.93
C ARG A 355 -7.86 -14.53 -17.09
N LYS A 356 -8.13 -13.98 -18.27
CA LYS A 356 -7.32 -14.18 -19.46
C LYS A 356 -6.03 -13.39 -19.37
N THR A 357 -4.90 -14.06 -19.56
CA THR A 357 -3.55 -13.47 -19.53
C THR A 357 -2.91 -13.39 -20.90
N GLY A 358 -3.40 -14.19 -21.87
CA GLY A 358 -2.75 -14.37 -23.17
C GLY A 358 -1.64 -15.42 -23.15
N GLN A 359 -1.27 -15.92 -21.97
CA GLN A 359 -0.28 -16.98 -21.81
C GLN A 359 -0.99 -18.33 -21.61
N ARG A 360 -0.88 -19.23 -22.60
CA ARG A 360 -1.54 -20.55 -22.58
C ARG A 360 -1.16 -21.44 -21.38
N ALA A 361 0.02 -21.21 -20.79
CA ALA A 361 0.47 -21.92 -19.60
C ALA A 361 -0.27 -21.50 -18.32
N LEU A 362 -0.81 -20.27 -18.28
CA LEU A 362 -1.50 -19.69 -17.13
C LEU A 362 -3.02 -19.72 -17.29
N ASP A 363 -3.50 -19.54 -18.52
CA ASP A 363 -4.91 -19.53 -18.85
C ASP A 363 -5.56 -20.90 -18.62
N VAL A 364 -6.74 -20.89 -18.01
CA VAL A 364 -7.61 -22.07 -17.86
C VAL A 364 -8.17 -22.50 -19.22
N ASP A 365 -8.60 -23.76 -19.33
CA ASP A 365 -9.23 -24.24 -20.54
C ASP A 365 -10.55 -23.53 -20.91
N GLU A 366 -10.94 -23.64 -22.17
CA GLU A 366 -12.13 -23.00 -22.70
C GLU A 366 -13.43 -23.51 -22.05
N SER A 367 -13.47 -24.75 -21.57
CA SER A 367 -14.67 -25.33 -20.94
C SER A 367 -14.97 -24.65 -19.60
N ARG A 368 -13.93 -24.48 -18.78
CA ARG A 368 -13.99 -23.80 -17.48
C ARG A 368 -14.19 -22.31 -17.66
N GLN A 369 -13.53 -21.70 -18.65
CA GLN A 369 -13.79 -20.31 -19.03
C GLN A 369 -15.27 -20.07 -19.36
N ARG A 370 -15.88 -20.92 -20.21
CA ARG A 370 -17.30 -20.82 -20.57
C ARG A 370 -18.22 -21.04 -19.37
N SER A 371 -17.88 -21.97 -18.48
CA SER A 371 -18.65 -22.21 -17.23
C SER A 371 -18.65 -20.98 -16.34
N VAL A 372 -17.48 -20.35 -16.14
CA VAL A 372 -17.36 -19.12 -15.36
C VAL A 372 -18.15 -17.97 -15.99
N LEU A 373 -18.02 -17.75 -17.30
CA LEU A 373 -18.77 -16.71 -18.00
C LEU A 373 -20.29 -16.90 -17.92
N THR A 374 -20.75 -18.16 -17.97
CA THR A 374 -22.17 -18.49 -17.83
C THR A 374 -22.70 -18.07 -16.46
N VAL A 375 -21.92 -18.25 -15.40
CA VAL A 375 -22.28 -17.80 -14.05
C VAL A 375 -22.23 -16.27 -13.97
N LEU A 376 -21.10 -15.66 -14.34
CA LEU A 376 -20.89 -14.20 -14.17
C LEU A 376 -21.94 -13.37 -14.91
N ARG A 377 -22.33 -13.76 -16.13
CA ARG A 377 -23.35 -13.04 -16.93
C ARG A 377 -24.76 -13.09 -16.34
N ARG A 378 -25.02 -13.97 -15.37
CA ARG A 378 -26.30 -14.05 -14.65
C ARG A 378 -26.32 -13.21 -13.38
N LEU A 379 -25.16 -12.71 -12.96
CA LEU A 379 -24.98 -11.93 -11.74
C LEU A 379 -24.86 -10.43 -12.09
N THR A 380 -25.22 -9.58 -11.13
CA THR A 380 -24.94 -8.15 -11.21
C THR A 380 -23.51 -7.89 -10.74
N VAL A 381 -22.56 -7.85 -11.67
CA VAL A 381 -21.11 -7.63 -11.42
C VAL A 381 -20.55 -6.57 -12.37
N PRO A 382 -19.39 -5.94 -12.04
CA PRO A 382 -18.71 -5.05 -12.97
C PRO A 382 -18.40 -5.73 -14.31
N GLU A 383 -18.67 -5.02 -15.42
CA GLU A 383 -18.47 -5.56 -16.78
C GLU A 383 -17.02 -5.98 -17.04
N ASP A 384 -16.07 -5.23 -16.48
CA ASP A 384 -14.63 -5.52 -16.56
C ASP A 384 -14.27 -6.92 -16.05
N TRP A 385 -15.03 -7.48 -15.11
CA TRP A 385 -14.78 -8.85 -14.62
C TRP A 385 -15.13 -9.90 -15.67
N ILE A 386 -16.21 -9.67 -16.43
CA ILE A 386 -16.63 -10.56 -17.51
C ILE A 386 -15.65 -10.42 -18.67
N VAL A 387 -15.36 -9.18 -19.09
CA VAL A 387 -14.44 -8.89 -20.20
C VAL A 387 -13.04 -9.44 -19.88
N GLY A 388 -12.56 -9.31 -18.64
CA GLY A 388 -11.26 -9.82 -18.22
C GLY A 388 -11.14 -11.35 -18.22
N VAL A 389 -12.25 -12.08 -18.16
CA VAL A 389 -12.26 -13.53 -18.37
C VAL A 389 -12.24 -13.87 -19.87
N GLU A 390 -12.86 -13.06 -20.73
CA GLU A 390 -12.92 -13.29 -22.18
C GLU A 390 -11.64 -12.90 -22.91
N LYS A 391 -11.07 -11.76 -22.56
CA LYS A 391 -10.02 -11.07 -23.29
C LYS A 391 -8.94 -10.56 -22.33
N VAL A 392 -7.74 -10.41 -22.86
CA VAL A 392 -6.64 -9.79 -22.11
C VAL A 392 -6.94 -8.31 -21.99
N ILE A 393 -7.19 -7.84 -20.78
CA ILE A 393 -7.35 -6.42 -20.45
C ILE A 393 -6.49 -6.06 -19.25
N GLU A 394 -5.96 -4.84 -19.25
CA GLU A 394 -5.31 -4.27 -18.08
C GLU A 394 -6.29 -4.12 -16.93
N ARG A 395 -5.79 -4.30 -15.70
CA ARG A 395 -6.59 -4.05 -14.50
C ARG A 395 -6.69 -2.55 -14.26
N ARG A 396 -7.89 -2.07 -13.95
CA ARG A 396 -8.15 -0.64 -13.70
C ARG A 396 -8.89 -0.42 -12.38
N GLY A 397 -8.66 0.75 -11.79
CA GLY A 397 -9.49 1.37 -10.74
C GLY A 397 -9.92 0.47 -9.58
N GLU A 398 -11.23 0.23 -9.47
CA GLU A 398 -11.86 -0.44 -8.33
C GLU A 398 -11.44 -1.90 -8.18
N GLU A 399 -11.21 -2.61 -9.27
CA GLU A 399 -10.74 -4.01 -9.25
C GLU A 399 -9.39 -4.14 -8.54
N GLN A 400 -8.47 -3.22 -8.85
CA GLN A 400 -7.16 -3.15 -8.22
C GLN A 400 -7.26 -2.85 -6.71
N THR A 401 -8.15 -1.92 -6.34
CA THR A 401 -8.41 -1.59 -4.92
C THR A 401 -8.97 -2.79 -4.15
N GLN A 402 -9.89 -3.54 -4.76
CA GLN A 402 -10.43 -4.76 -4.16
C GLN A 402 -9.37 -5.84 -3.98
N LEU A 403 -8.45 -6.00 -4.94
CA LEU A 403 -7.35 -6.95 -4.85
C LEU A 403 -6.33 -6.54 -3.78
N PHE A 404 -5.92 -5.27 -3.70
CA PHE A 404 -5.04 -4.83 -2.60
C PHE A 404 -5.71 -4.91 -1.23
N GLY A 405 -7.05 -4.80 -1.18
CA GLY A 405 -7.81 -4.69 0.07
C GLY A 405 -7.60 -3.34 0.77
N ASP A 406 -7.08 -2.35 0.04
CA ASP A 406 -6.89 -0.94 0.43
C ASP A 406 -6.66 -0.10 -0.84
N SER A 407 -6.89 1.22 -0.76
CA SER A 407 -6.59 2.14 -1.88
C SER A 407 -5.10 2.46 -1.93
N LEU A 408 -4.54 2.69 -3.12
CA LEU A 408 -3.18 3.22 -3.24
C LEU A 408 -3.15 4.73 -2.91
N PRO A 409 -2.06 5.27 -2.36
CA PRO A 409 -1.90 6.71 -2.19
C PRO A 409 -1.97 7.43 -3.54
N ILE A 410 -2.47 8.67 -3.52
CA ILE A 410 -2.52 9.49 -4.74
C ILE A 410 -1.11 9.69 -5.28
N GLY A 411 -0.95 9.47 -6.58
CA GLY A 411 0.34 9.55 -7.28
C GLY A 411 1.04 8.21 -7.50
N LEU A 412 0.59 7.12 -6.89
CA LEU A 412 1.06 5.77 -7.23
C LEU A 412 0.13 5.07 -8.20
N ARG A 413 0.72 4.51 -9.26
CA ARG A 413 0.07 3.62 -10.23
C ARG A 413 0.95 2.39 -10.40
N LEU A 414 0.36 1.21 -10.56
CA LEU A 414 1.14 0.05 -11.00
C LEU A 414 1.43 0.22 -12.49
N ALA A 415 2.68 0.05 -12.88
CA ALA A 415 3.01 -0.11 -14.29
C ALA A 415 2.31 -1.37 -14.81
N SER A 416 1.63 -1.25 -15.95
CA SER A 416 1.29 -2.45 -16.72
C SER A 416 2.57 -2.97 -17.34
N ASP A 417 2.85 -4.27 -17.16
CA ASP A 417 3.78 -4.94 -18.05
C ASP A 417 3.12 -4.89 -19.43
N ALA A 418 3.64 -4.03 -20.32
CA ALA A 418 3.26 -4.04 -21.71
C ALA A 418 3.49 -5.48 -22.22
N PRO A 419 2.54 -6.08 -22.96
CA PRO A 419 2.77 -7.37 -23.57
C PRO A 419 3.94 -7.23 -24.55
N GLY A 420 5.07 -7.84 -24.20
CA GLY A 420 6.16 -8.13 -25.13
C GLY A 420 5.80 -9.25 -26.09
#